data_AF-A0A067ESE4-F1
#
_entry.id   AF-A0A067ESE4-F1
#
_cell.length_a   1.000
_cell.length_b   1.000
_cell.length_c   1.000
_cell.angle_alpha   90.00
_cell.angle_beta   90.00
_cell.angle_gamma   90.00
#
_symmetry.space_group_name_H-M   'P 1'
#
loop_
_entity.id
_entity.type
_entity.pdbx_description
1 polymer ?
#
loop_
_entity_poly.entity_id
_entity_poly.type
_entity_poly.pdbx_seq_one_letter_code
_entity_poly.pdbx_strand_id
1 'polypeptide(L)'
;METEKVVPEAEELPKTIVRRVVKDKLHNCSPDTDISVHKDALLAFCESARIFIHYLSATANDICKESKRQTINAEDVLKAIEEIDFTEFVDPLRDSLDGQLTFRNWIFIFCCNFPAFYFKRRNA
;
A
#
# COMPACT_ATOMS: atom_id res chain seq x y z
N MET A 1 -22.98 23.42 -2.35
CA MET A 1 -23.49 22.07 -2.64
C MET A 1 -22.27 21.20 -2.82
N GLU A 2 -21.69 20.76 -1.71
CA GLU A 2 -20.52 19.87 -1.74
C GLU A 2 -21.04 18.51 -2.19
N THR A 3 -20.60 18.08 -3.37
CA THR A 3 -20.96 16.78 -3.92
C THR A 3 -20.26 15.72 -3.09
N GLU A 4 -21.00 15.16 -2.13
CA GLU A 4 -20.72 13.89 -1.48
C GLU A 4 -20.59 12.82 -2.56
N LYS A 5 -19.36 12.62 -3.04
CA LYS A 5 -19.05 11.61 -4.02
C LYS A 5 -18.97 10.29 -3.25
N VAL A 6 -20.08 9.55 -3.28
CA VAL A 6 -20.21 8.18 -2.77
C VAL A 6 -18.99 7.37 -3.25
N VAL A 7 -18.08 7.09 -2.33
CA VAL A 7 -16.93 6.21 -2.58
C VAL A 7 -17.49 4.81 -2.76
N PRO A 8 -17.28 4.16 -3.92
CA PRO A 8 -17.84 2.85 -4.17
C PRO A 8 -17.30 1.84 -3.14
N GLU A 9 -18.21 1.05 -2.57
CA GLU A 9 -17.99 -0.03 -1.58
C GLU A 9 -16.92 -1.07 -2.02
N ALA A 10 -16.49 -1.03 -3.28
CA ALA A 10 -15.41 -1.83 -3.84
C ALA A 10 -13.99 -1.36 -3.43
N GLU A 11 -13.84 -0.23 -2.74
CA GLU A 11 -12.54 0.28 -2.26
C GLU A 11 -12.19 -0.13 -0.81
N GLU A 12 -13.07 -0.87 -0.12
CA GLU A 12 -12.77 -1.31 1.24
C GLU A 12 -11.78 -2.49 1.25
N LEU A 13 -10.61 -2.26 1.88
CA LEU A 13 -9.67 -3.34 2.15
C LEU A 13 -10.34 -4.42 3.01
N PRO A 14 -10.14 -5.72 2.72
CA PRO A 14 -10.74 -6.78 3.51
C PRO A 14 -10.32 -6.67 4.98
N LYS A 15 -11.30 -6.45 5.86
CA LYS A 15 -11.10 -6.26 7.33
C LYS A 15 -10.32 -7.42 7.96
N THR A 16 -10.46 -8.63 7.39
CA THR A 16 -9.70 -9.82 7.80
C THR A 16 -8.20 -9.67 7.58
N ILE A 17 -7.78 -9.08 6.46
CA ILE A 17 -6.37 -8.87 6.13
C ILE A 17 -5.77 -7.78 7.01
N VAL A 18 -6.49 -6.65 7.16
CA VAL A 18 -6.06 -5.56 8.04
C VAL A 18 -5.91 -6.05 9.48
N ARG A 19 -6.90 -6.80 10.00
CA ARG A 19 -6.83 -7.39 11.34
C ARG A 19 -5.60 -8.28 11.52
N ARG A 20 -5.27 -9.11 10.53
CA ARG A 20 -4.10 -9.99 10.58
C ARG A 20 -2.81 -9.17 10.65
N VAL A 21 -2.63 -8.21 9.75
CA VAL A 21 -1.43 -7.34 9.73
C VAL A 21 -1.25 -6.60 11.05
N VAL A 22 -2.33 -6.02 11.60
CA VAL A 22 -2.26 -5.30 12.89
C VAL A 22 -1.88 -6.24 14.03
N LYS A 23 -2.51 -7.42 14.12
CA LYS A 23 -2.18 -8.41 15.16
C LYS A 23 -0.75 -8.94 15.04
N ASP A 24 -0.30 -9.23 13.82
CA ASP A 24 1.06 -9.71 13.57
C ASP A 24 2.10 -8.66 14.02
N LYS A 25 1.84 -7.37 13.74
CA LYS A 25 2.71 -6.28 14.22
C LYS A 25 2.65 -6.10 15.73
N LEU A 26 1.47 -6.19 16.35
CA LEU A 26 1.34 -6.13 17.81
C LEU A 26 2.10 -7.26 18.50
N HIS A 27 2.03 -8.48 17.98
CA HIS A 27 2.77 -9.64 18.50
C HIS A 27 4.30 -9.46 18.37
N ASN A 28 4.78 -8.85 17.29
CA ASN A 28 6.21 -8.56 17.12
C ASN A 28 6.70 -7.47 18.09
N CYS A 29 5.84 -6.53 18.49
CA CYS A 29 6.18 -5.47 19.43
C CYS A 29 6.05 -5.91 20.90
N SER A 30 5.07 -6.77 21.20
CA SER A 30 4.81 -7.28 22.55
C SER A 30 4.47 -8.77 22.48
N PRO A 31 5.48 -9.66 22.44
CA PRO A 31 5.26 -11.10 22.30
C PRO A 31 4.60 -11.73 23.53
N ASP A 32 4.69 -11.08 24.69
CA ASP A 32 4.22 -11.63 25.97
C ASP A 32 2.79 -11.18 26.33
N THR A 33 2.17 -10.32 25.51
CA THR A 33 0.83 -9.76 25.79
C THR A 33 -0.11 -9.93 24.61
N ASP A 34 -1.21 -10.67 24.83
CA ASP A 34 -2.30 -10.76 23.87
C ASP A 34 -3.12 -9.45 23.82
N ILE A 35 -2.79 -8.59 22.86
CA ILE A 35 -3.49 -7.32 22.64
C ILE A 35 -4.72 -7.57 21.76
N SER A 36 -5.91 -7.32 22.32
CA SER A 36 -7.17 -7.36 21.57
C SER A 36 -7.41 -6.05 20.83
N VAL A 37 -7.73 -6.13 19.53
CA VAL A 37 -8.00 -4.96 18.70
C VAL A 37 -9.51 -4.74 18.60
N HIS A 38 -9.97 -3.56 19.05
CA HIS A 38 -11.36 -3.13 18.96
C HIS A 38 -11.85 -2.97 17.51
N LYS A 39 -13.16 -3.12 17.30
CA LYS A 39 -13.76 -3.01 15.97
C LYS A 39 -13.58 -1.62 15.37
N ASP A 40 -13.75 -0.57 16.16
CA ASP A 40 -13.61 0.82 15.71
C ASP A 40 -12.17 1.16 15.33
N ALA A 41 -11.18 0.63 16.07
CA ALA A 41 -9.78 0.75 15.72
C ALA A 41 -9.47 0.09 14.37
N LEU A 42 -10.05 -1.09 14.10
CA LEU A 42 -9.89 -1.75 12.80
C LEU A 42 -10.54 -0.97 11.65
N LEU A 43 -11.70 -0.36 11.88
CA LEU A 43 -12.33 0.51 10.89
C LEU A 43 -11.44 1.72 10.59
N ALA A 44 -10.89 2.36 11.63
CA ALA A 44 -9.94 3.45 11.48
C ALA A 44 -8.73 3.04 10.64
N PHE A 45 -8.12 1.86 10.90
CA PHE A 45 -7.02 1.36 10.08
C PHE A 45 -7.41 1.11 8.62
N CYS A 46 -8.61 0.58 8.36
CA CYS A 46 -9.08 0.36 6.99
C CYS A 46 -9.23 1.69 6.24
N GLU A 47 -9.86 2.69 6.87
CA GLU A 47 -10.02 4.02 6.28
C GLU A 47 -8.68 4.74 6.10
N SER A 48 -7.81 4.71 7.10
CA SER A 48 -6.47 5.30 7.00
C SER A 48 -5.65 4.66 5.89
N ALA A 49 -5.68 3.33 5.76
CA ALA A 49 -4.98 2.65 4.67
C ALA A 49 -5.55 3.01 3.29
N ARG A 50 -6.87 3.15 3.16
CA ARG A 50 -7.52 3.61 1.92
C ARG A 50 -7.09 5.03 1.55
N ILE A 51 -7.15 5.96 2.51
CA ILE A 51 -6.73 7.35 2.31
C ILE A 51 -5.23 7.41 1.96
N PHE A 52 -4.40 6.58 2.61
CA PHE A 52 -2.97 6.52 2.33
C PHE A 52 -2.68 6.06 0.89
N ILE A 53 -3.37 5.03 0.38
CA ILE A 53 -3.21 4.58 -1.01
C ILE A 53 -3.59 5.69 -1.99
N HIS A 54 -4.69 6.39 -1.74
CA HIS A 54 -5.14 7.52 -2.58
C HIS A 54 -4.16 8.68 -2.54
N TYR A 55 -3.68 9.05 -1.35
CA TYR A 55 -2.72 10.12 -1.17
C TYR A 55 -1.40 9.81 -1.89
N LEU A 56 -0.84 8.62 -1.66
CA LEU A 56 0.39 8.19 -2.34
C LEU A 56 0.23 8.15 -3.87
N SER A 57 -0.92 7.67 -4.36
CA SER A 57 -1.21 7.62 -5.79
C SER A 57 -1.34 9.02 -6.40
N ALA A 58 -1.92 9.97 -5.66
CA ALA A 58 -2.02 11.37 -6.09
C ALA A 58 -0.64 12.03 -6.15
N THR A 59 0.19 11.88 -5.11
CA THR A 59 1.56 12.41 -5.09
C THR A 59 2.41 11.83 -6.23
N ALA A 60 2.38 10.51 -6.43
CA ALA A 60 3.10 9.87 -7.53
C ALA A 60 2.62 10.35 -8.92
N ASN A 61 1.32 10.61 -9.06
CA ASN A 61 0.76 11.18 -10.29
C ASN A 61 1.24 12.61 -10.52
N ASP A 62 1.32 13.43 -9.48
CA ASP A 62 1.78 14.82 -9.61
C ASP A 62 3.27 14.89 -9.99
N ILE A 63 4.12 14.02 -9.42
CA ILE A 63 5.52 13.84 -9.84
C ILE A 63 5.62 13.38 -11.30
N CYS A 64 4.76 12.46 -11.71
CA CYS A 64 4.70 11.98 -13.10
C CYS A 64 4.32 13.12 -14.07
N LYS A 65 3.33 13.94 -13.71
CA LYS A 65 2.90 15.11 -14.50
C LYS A 65 3.98 16.18 -14.58
N GLU A 66 4.70 16.44 -13.49
CA GLU A 66 5.83 17.37 -13.47
C GLU A 66 6.92 16.92 -14.44
N SER A 67 7.14 15.61 -14.52
CA SER A 67 8.04 14.98 -15.49
C SER A 67 7.50 14.93 -16.94
N LYS A 68 6.35 15.55 -17.21
CA LYS A 68 5.63 15.53 -18.52
C LYS A 68 5.28 14.13 -19.02
N ARG A 69 5.15 13.15 -18.13
CA ARG A 69 4.80 11.76 -18.46
C ARG A 69 3.33 11.50 -18.11
N GLN A 70 2.71 10.59 -18.84
CA GLN A 70 1.32 10.15 -18.63
C GLN A 70 1.22 8.78 -17.96
N THR A 71 2.35 8.17 -17.62
CA THR A 71 2.43 6.83 -17.04
C THR A 71 3.34 6.87 -15.82
N ILE A 72 2.77 6.52 -14.66
CA ILE A 72 3.46 6.44 -13.37
C ILE A 72 4.44 5.26 -13.44
N ASN A 73 5.71 5.52 -13.19
CA ASN A 73 6.78 4.54 -13.09
C ASN A 73 7.09 4.21 -11.62
N ALA A 74 7.83 3.12 -11.39
CA ALA A 74 8.26 2.73 -10.04
C ALA A 74 9.08 3.83 -9.34
N GLU A 75 9.92 4.55 -10.08
CA GLU A 75 10.70 5.68 -9.57
C GLU A 75 9.82 6.84 -9.06
N ASP A 76 8.65 7.07 -9.67
CA ASP A 76 7.73 8.12 -9.24
C ASP A 76 7.09 7.77 -7.90
N VAL A 77 6.81 6.47 -7.69
CA VAL A 77 6.27 5.98 -6.41
C VAL A 77 7.32 6.05 -5.32
N LEU A 78 8.59 5.73 -5.60
CA LEU A 78 9.67 5.86 -4.63
C LEU A 78 9.90 7.33 -4.23
N LYS A 79 9.91 8.25 -5.21
CA LYS A 79 9.99 9.69 -4.93
C LYS A 79 8.77 10.20 -4.17
N ALA A 80 7.58 9.71 -4.50
CA ALA A 80 6.37 10.08 -3.76
C ALA A 80 6.50 9.70 -2.29
N ILE A 81 7.06 8.52 -1.98
CA ILE A 81 7.31 8.05 -0.62
C ILE A 81 8.32 8.91 0.13
N GLU A 82 9.36 9.40 -0.56
CA GLU A 82 10.30 10.38 0.00
C GLU A 82 9.59 11.71 0.31
N GLU A 83 8.71 12.17 -0.59
CA GLU A 83 7.98 13.44 -0.46
C GLU A 83 6.93 13.43 0.67
N ILE A 84 6.33 12.26 0.94
CA ILE A 84 5.41 12.08 2.08
C ILE A 84 6.13 11.80 3.41
N ASP A 85 7.45 12.03 3.49
CA ASP A 85 8.31 11.81 4.66
C ASP A 85 8.43 10.35 5.15
N PHE A 86 8.09 9.37 4.32
CA PHE A 86 8.22 7.95 4.62
C PHE A 86 9.52 7.34 4.06
N THR A 87 10.62 8.08 4.19
CA THR A 87 11.93 7.72 3.62
C THR A 87 12.46 6.36 4.10
N GLU A 88 12.06 5.90 5.30
CA GLU A 88 12.38 4.56 5.82
C GLU A 88 11.84 3.41 4.97
N PHE A 89 10.84 3.66 4.13
CA PHE A 89 10.27 2.65 3.23
C PHE A 89 10.94 2.60 1.86
N VAL A 90 11.78 3.57 1.52
CA VAL A 90 12.41 3.67 0.18
C VAL A 90 13.33 2.49 -0.08
N ASP A 91 14.27 2.23 0.84
CA ASP A 91 15.22 1.11 0.73
C ASP A 91 14.51 -0.25 0.63
N PRO A 92 13.61 -0.65 1.56
CA PRO A 92 12.94 -1.94 1.47
C PRO A 92 12.02 -2.07 0.24
N LEU A 93 11.47 -0.97 -0.26
CA LEU A 93 10.69 -0.98 -1.51
C LEU A 93 11.58 -1.12 -2.74
N ARG A 94 12.75 -0.49 -2.74
CA ARG A 94 13.75 -0.63 -3.81
C ARG A 94 14.29 -2.06 -3.87
N ASP A 95 14.61 -2.66 -2.73
CA ASP A 95 15.02 -4.06 -2.65
C ASP A 95 13.92 -5.02 -3.15
N SER A 96 12.66 -4.67 -2.89
CA SER A 96 11.49 -5.42 -3.38
C SER A 96 11.31 -5.29 -4.90
N LEU A 97 11.67 -4.15 -5.49
CA LEU A 97 11.63 -3.91 -6.93
C LEU A 97 12.78 -4.60 -7.67
N ASP A 98 13.99 -4.57 -7.10
CA ASP A 98 15.19 -5.22 -7.64
C ASP A 98 15.21 -6.75 -7.43
N GLY A 99 14.24 -7.28 -6.67
CA GLY A 99 13.96 -8.72 -6.55
C GLY A 99 14.97 -9.50 -5.70
N GLN A 100 15.79 -8.83 -4.89
CA GLN A 100 16.84 -9.49 -4.10
C GLN A 100 16.42 -9.93 -2.69
N LEU A 101 15.29 -9.47 -2.14
CA LEU A 101 14.86 -9.85 -0.79
C LEU A 101 13.53 -10.63 -0.75
N THR A 102 13.69 -11.95 -0.75
CA THR A 102 12.87 -12.96 -0.07
C THR A 102 11.37 -13.01 -0.38
N PHE A 103 11.04 -14.06 -1.15
CA PHE A 103 9.78 -14.76 -1.41
C PHE A 103 8.71 -14.83 -0.29
N ARG A 104 8.98 -14.36 0.94
CA ARG A 104 8.07 -14.43 2.10
C ARG A 104 7.19 -13.19 2.26
N ASN A 105 7.61 -12.03 1.77
CA ASN A 105 6.80 -10.80 1.78
C ASN A 105 5.97 -10.60 0.50
N TRP A 106 6.35 -11.26 -0.60
CA TRP A 106 5.73 -11.02 -1.91
C TRP A 106 4.40 -11.75 -2.13
N ILE A 107 4.16 -12.88 -1.44
CA ILE A 107 2.86 -13.58 -1.46
C ILE A 107 1.72 -12.67 -0.95
N PHE A 108 2.00 -11.71 -0.07
CA PHE A 108 0.97 -10.81 0.46
C PHE A 108 0.62 -9.64 -0.47
N ILE A 109 1.59 -9.10 -1.20
CA ILE A 109 1.35 -7.95 -2.09
C ILE A 109 0.81 -8.39 -3.45
N PHE A 110 1.31 -9.50 -4.02
CA PHE A 110 0.90 -9.90 -5.38
C PHE A 110 -0.44 -10.65 -5.43
N CYS A 111 -0.86 -11.28 -4.33
CA CYS A 111 -2.08 -12.09 -4.31
C CYS A 111 -3.37 -11.28 -4.03
N CYS A 112 -3.26 -10.02 -3.60
CA CYS A 112 -4.41 -9.27 -3.11
C CYS A 112 -4.87 -8.09 -3.97
N ASN A 113 -4.22 -7.73 -5.10
CA ASN A 113 -4.69 -6.53 -5.81
C ASN A 113 -4.52 -6.44 -7.34
N PHE A 114 -3.97 -7.42 -8.08
CA PHE A 114 -3.80 -7.20 -9.54
C PHE A 114 -4.02 -8.45 -10.40
N PRO A 115 -5.23 -8.65 -10.97
CA PRO A 115 -5.44 -9.61 -12.07
C PRO A 115 -4.74 -9.18 -13.37
N ALA A 116 -4.33 -7.91 -13.51
CA ALA A 116 -3.88 -7.35 -14.77
C ALA A 116 -2.35 -7.41 -15.03
N PHE A 117 -1.52 -7.72 -14.02
CA PHE A 117 -0.05 -7.67 -14.19
C PHE A 117 0.57 -8.97 -14.74
N TYR A 118 -0.23 -10.03 -14.91
CA TYR A 118 0.26 -11.33 -15.41
C TYR A 118 0.55 -11.37 -16.92
N PHE A 119 0.23 -10.32 -17.68
CA PHE A 119 0.26 -10.38 -19.16
C PHE A 119 1.48 -9.72 -19.84
N LYS A 120 2.31 -8.94 -19.13
CA LYS A 120 3.40 -8.16 -19.81
C LYS A 120 4.83 -8.67 -19.56
N ARG A 121 5.03 -9.76 -18.82
CA ARG A 121 6.38 -10.36 -18.57
C ARG A 121 6.60 -11.68 -19.32
N ARG A 122 6.06 -11.82 -20.54
CA ARG A 122 6.26 -13.01 -21.40
C ARG A 122 6.67 -12.70 -22.85
N ASN A 123 7.03 -11.44 -23.17
CA ASN A 123 7.52 -11.06 -24.50
C ASN A 123 8.62 -9.98 -24.41
N ALA A 124 9.71 -10.31 -23.72
CA ALA A 124 11.02 -9.67 -23.88
C ALA A 124 12.08 -10.72 -23.52
#